data_AF-A0A5E5A4B3-F1
#
_entry.id   AF-A0A5E5A4B3-F1
#
_cell.length_a   1.000
_cell.length_b   1.000
_cell.length_c   1.000
_cell.angle_alpha   90.00
_cell.angle_beta   90.00
_cell.angle_gamma   90.00
#
_symmetry.space_group_name_H-M   'P 1'
#
loop_
_entity.id
_entity.type
_entity.pdbx_description
1 polymer ?
#
loop_
_entity_poly.entity_id
_entity_poly.type
_entity_poly.pdbx_seq_one_letter_code
_entity_poly.pdbx_strand_id
1 'polypeptide(L)'
;MPIYAAINQLKTSIPATQASAQAFLSTLPREIQQQLICAIYIGREHIYLDRLRTDMAISRIQTDHIDENDYARIIHEKADNITTYLDSLIRCANTSGFDLNRL
;
A
#
# COMPACT_ATOMS: atom_id res chain seq x y z
N MET A 1 -9.99 11.43 -0.86
CA MET A 1 -10.24 10.09 -0.28
C MET A 1 -9.08 9.79 0.66
N PRO A 2 -9.32 9.32 1.90
CA PRO A 2 -8.24 8.89 2.81
C PRO A 2 -7.66 7.54 2.36
N ILE A 3 -6.39 7.27 2.68
CA ILE A 3 -5.71 6.03 2.26
C ILE A 3 -6.42 4.78 2.80
N TYR A 4 -7.00 4.84 4.00
CA TYR A 4 -7.74 3.72 4.59
C TYR A 4 -8.93 3.28 3.72
N ALA A 5 -9.59 4.22 3.05
CA ALA A 5 -10.69 3.89 2.13
C ALA A 5 -10.15 3.16 0.88
N ALA A 6 -9.03 3.61 0.32
CA ALA A 6 -8.39 2.96 -0.83
C ALA A 6 -7.89 1.56 -0.48
N ILE A 7 -7.27 1.38 0.70
CA ILE A 7 -6.86 0.07 1.22
C ILE A 7 -8.06 -0.87 1.34
N ASN A 8 -9.16 -0.41 1.94
CA ASN A 8 -10.35 -1.23 2.09
C ASN A 8 -10.98 -1.62 0.74
N GLN A 9 -11.04 -0.68 -0.21
CA GLN A 9 -11.51 -0.97 -1.57
C GLN A 9 -10.63 -2.01 -2.27
N LEU A 10 -9.29 -1.87 -2.20
CA LEU A 10 -8.36 -2.82 -2.80
C LEU A 10 -8.51 -4.22 -2.18
N LYS A 11 -8.63 -4.30 -0.85
CA LYS A 11 -8.80 -5.59 -0.14
C LYS A 11 -10.14 -6.26 -0.45
N THR A 12 -11.20 -5.50 -0.71
CA THR A 12 -12.54 -6.03 -1.01
C THR A 12 -12.63 -6.58 -2.43
N SER A 13 -11.84 -6.01 -3.36
CA SER A 13 -11.84 -6.42 -4.76
C SER A 13 -10.42 -6.38 -5.31
N ILE A 14 -9.63 -7.40 -4.99
CA ILE A 14 -8.25 -7.53 -5.47
C ILE A 14 -8.27 -7.73 -6.99
N PRO A 15 -7.61 -6.86 -7.78
CA PRO A 15 -7.60 -6.96 -9.23
C PRO A 15 -6.90 -8.24 -9.71
N ALA A 16 -7.62 -9.06 -10.50
CA ALA A 16 -7.09 -10.32 -11.04
C ALA A 16 -6.11 -10.13 -12.21
N THR A 17 -6.12 -8.97 -12.86
CA THR A 17 -5.27 -8.64 -14.00
C THR A 17 -4.65 -7.25 -13.84
N GLN A 18 -3.51 -7.02 -14.51
CA GLN A 18 -2.90 -5.69 -14.58
C GLN A 18 -3.87 -4.63 -15.15
N ALA A 19 -4.72 -4.98 -16.12
CA ALA A 19 -5.72 -4.07 -16.67
C ALA A 19 -6.76 -3.66 -15.61
N SER A 20 -7.26 -4.63 -14.84
CA SER A 20 -8.18 -4.32 -13.72
C SER A 20 -7.48 -3.54 -12.60
N ALA A 21 -6.18 -3.75 -12.37
CA ALA A 21 -5.40 -2.99 -11.40
C ALA A 21 -5.24 -1.54 -11.84
N GLN A 22 -4.97 -1.30 -13.13
CA GLN A 22 -4.95 0.04 -13.70
C GLN A 22 -6.32 0.70 -13.60
N ALA A 23 -7.40 -0.01 -13.90
CA ALA A 23 -8.76 0.52 -13.77
C ALA A 23 -9.06 0.95 -12.33
N PHE A 24 -8.66 0.15 -11.34
CA PHE A 24 -8.76 0.50 -9.93
C PHE A 24 -7.93 1.76 -9.58
N LEU A 25 -6.66 1.82 -9.98
CA LEU A 25 -5.79 2.97 -9.73
C LEU A 25 -6.35 4.26 -10.34
N SER A 26 -6.93 4.18 -11.54
CA SER A 26 -7.57 5.32 -12.20
C SER A 26 -8.77 5.91 -11.45
N THR A 27 -9.32 5.20 -10.45
CA THR A 27 -10.37 5.74 -9.56
C THR A 27 -9.79 6.58 -8.40
N LEU A 28 -8.48 6.52 -8.19
CA LEU A 28 -7.81 7.13 -7.05
C LEU A 28 -7.04 8.39 -7.47
N PRO A 29 -6.97 9.42 -6.61
CA PRO A 29 -6.04 10.52 -6.82
C PRO A 29 -4.59 10.03 -6.87
N ARG A 30 -3.74 10.67 -7.67
CA ARG A 30 -2.32 10.33 -7.85
C ARG A 30 -1.56 10.14 -6.54
N GLU A 31 -1.78 11.03 -5.58
CA GLU A 31 -1.19 10.93 -4.25
C GLU A 31 -1.60 9.64 -3.52
N ILE A 32 -2.87 9.24 -3.59
CA ILE A 32 -3.38 8.02 -2.97
C ILE A 32 -2.82 6.78 -3.66
N GLN A 33 -2.63 6.82 -4.98
CA GLN A 33 -1.98 5.73 -5.71
C GLN A 33 -0.55 5.51 -5.17
N GLN A 34 0.24 6.58 -5.06
CA GLN A 34 1.61 6.52 -4.52
C GLN A 34 1.63 6.04 -3.06
N GLN A 35 0.73 6.56 -2.23
CA GLN A 35 0.58 6.11 -0.84
C GLN A 35 0.24 4.62 -0.75
N LEU A 36 -0.61 4.11 -1.64
CA LEU A 36 -1.01 2.71 -1.65
C LEU A 36 0.14 1.78 -2.05
N ILE A 37 0.94 2.16 -3.05
CA ILE A 37 2.14 1.41 -3.43
C ILE A 37 3.17 1.44 -2.28
N CYS A 38 3.39 2.61 -1.68
CA CYS A 38 4.23 2.73 -0.49
C CYS A 38 3.74 1.81 0.65
N ALA A 39 2.44 1.79 0.91
CA ALA A 39 1.83 0.96 1.93
C ALA A 39 2.06 -0.54 1.69
N ILE A 40 1.96 -1.00 0.44
CA ILE A 40 2.24 -2.39 0.06
C ILE A 40 3.69 -2.77 0.37
N TYR A 41 4.66 -1.90 0.03
CA TYR A 41 6.08 -2.16 0.26
C TYR A 41 6.44 -2.12 1.75
N ILE A 42 6.02 -1.08 2.47
CA ILE A 42 6.28 -1.00 3.92
C ILE A 42 5.60 -2.18 4.62
N GLY A 43 4.35 -2.50 4.27
CA GLY A 43 3.62 -3.63 4.85
C GLY A 43 4.34 -4.96 4.70
N ARG A 44 4.93 -5.23 3.54
CA ARG A 44 5.76 -6.42 3.31
C ARG A 44 6.93 -6.52 4.30
N GLU A 45 7.59 -5.42 4.60
CA GLU A 45 8.71 -5.38 5.56
C GLU A 45 8.27 -5.56 7.02
N HIS A 46 6.95 -5.61 7.27
CA HIS A 46 6.35 -5.64 8.61
C HIS A 46 5.47 -6.87 8.87
N ILE A 47 5.47 -7.89 7.99
CA ILE A 47 4.61 -9.08 8.12
C ILE A 47 4.77 -9.75 9.49
N TYR A 48 6.00 -9.86 9.99
CA TYR A 48 6.35 -10.51 11.26
C TYR A 48 6.60 -9.53 12.41
N LEU A 49 6.20 -8.28 12.26
CA LEU A 49 6.38 -7.23 13.25
C LEU A 49 5.03 -6.79 13.82
N ASP A 50 5.09 -6.23 15.03
CA ASP A 50 3.94 -5.64 15.73
C ASP A 50 3.99 -4.11 15.76
N ARG A 51 5.12 -3.51 15.39
CA ARG A 51 5.35 -2.07 15.38
C ARG A 51 6.09 -1.65 14.13
N LEU A 52 5.91 -0.39 13.75
CA LEU A 52 6.71 0.22 12.69
C LEU A 52 8.20 0.18 13.07
N ARG A 53 9.02 -0.24 12.11
CA ARG A 53 10.47 -0.20 12.16
C ARG A 53 10.96 1.22 12.38
N THR A 54 11.98 1.38 13.22
CA THR A 54 12.61 2.69 13.52
C THR A 54 13.88 2.92 12.72
N ASP A 55 14.38 1.89 12.04
CA ASP A 55 15.59 1.91 11.21
C ASP A 55 15.31 2.20 9.73
N MET A 56 14.05 2.45 9.37
CA MET A 56 13.63 2.83 8.02
C MET A 56 12.63 4.00 8.07
N ALA A 57 12.56 4.75 6.98
CA ALA A 57 11.58 5.82 6.86
C ALA A 57 10.18 5.25 6.59
N ILE A 58 9.20 5.62 7.42
CA ILE A 58 7.78 5.35 7.16
C ILE A 58 7.20 6.52 6.35
N SER A 59 7.53 6.54 5.06
CA SER A 59 7.09 7.58 4.13
C SER A 59 7.23 7.13 2.67
N ARG A 60 6.63 7.88 1.76
CA ARG A 60 6.74 7.69 0.30
C ARG A 60 8.15 7.64 -0.28
N ILE A 61 9.19 8.03 0.45
CA ILE A 61 10.59 7.87 0.01
C ILE A 61 10.97 6.40 -0.22
N GLN A 62 10.24 5.45 0.38
CA GLN A 62 10.47 4.02 0.16
C GLN A 62 10.14 3.56 -1.27
N THR A 63 9.38 4.36 -2.01
CA THR A 63 8.86 4.02 -3.35
C THR A 63 8.96 5.20 -4.33
N ASP A 64 9.79 6.20 -4.04
CA ASP A 64 9.98 7.38 -4.90
C ASP A 64 10.65 7.06 -6.24
N HIS A 65 11.46 6.01 -6.26
CA HIS A 65 12.12 5.46 -7.44
C HIS A 65 11.20 4.62 -8.33
N ILE A 66 9.96 4.36 -7.91
CA ILE A 66 9.00 3.55 -8.69
C ILE A 66 8.20 4.47 -9.60
N ASP A 67 8.27 4.22 -10.90
CA ASP A 67 7.47 4.93 -11.89
C ASP A 67 5.97 4.60 -11.74
N GLU A 68 5.10 5.59 -11.91
CA GLU A 68 3.66 5.41 -11.81
C GLU A 68 3.09 4.42 -12.83
N ASN A 69 3.75 4.28 -13.98
CA ASN A 69 3.38 3.31 -15.00
C ASN A 69 3.57 1.85 -14.52
N ASP A 70 4.36 1.63 -13.47
CA ASP A 70 4.58 0.31 -12.86
C ASP A 70 3.54 -0.03 -11.79
N TYR A 71 2.73 0.92 -11.32
CA TYR A 71 1.85 0.70 -10.16
C TYR A 71 0.83 -0.41 -10.39
N ALA A 72 0.21 -0.45 -11.57
CA ALA A 72 -0.75 -1.50 -11.93
C ALA A 72 -0.11 -2.88 -11.96
N ARG A 73 1.12 -2.97 -12.48
CA ARG A 73 1.90 -4.21 -12.52
C ARG A 73 2.22 -4.68 -11.11
N ILE A 74 2.66 -3.78 -10.23
CA ILE A 74 2.97 -4.08 -8.83
C ILE A 74 1.75 -4.62 -8.08
N ILE A 75 0.58 -3.99 -8.24
CA ILE A 75 -0.65 -4.48 -7.60
C ILE A 75 -0.99 -5.90 -8.09
N HIS A 76 -0.91 -6.14 -9.40
CA HIS A 76 -1.19 -7.44 -9.98
C HIS A 76 -0.21 -8.52 -9.52
N GLU A 77 1.10 -8.27 -9.59
CA GLU A 77 2.15 -9.22 -9.18
C GLU A 77 2.08 -9.58 -7.69
N LYS A 78 1.54 -8.68 -6.86
CA LYS A 78 1.44 -8.86 -5.40
C LYS A 78 0.04 -9.27 -4.94
N ALA A 79 -0.90 -9.53 -5.86
CA ALA A 79 -2.31 -9.78 -5.57
C ALA A 79 -2.52 -10.80 -4.44
N ASP A 80 -1.81 -11.93 -4.47
CA ASP A 80 -1.93 -13.02 -3.50
C ASP A 80 -1.56 -12.61 -2.06
N ASN A 81 -0.73 -11.57 -1.89
CA ASN A 81 -0.21 -11.15 -0.60
C ASN A 81 -0.63 -9.73 -0.19
N ILE A 82 -1.38 -9.01 -1.03
CA ILE A 82 -1.77 -7.61 -0.78
C ILE A 82 -2.49 -7.47 0.56
N THR A 83 -3.45 -8.35 0.85
CA THR A 83 -4.20 -8.32 2.11
C THR A 83 -3.25 -8.46 3.30
N THR A 84 -2.35 -9.44 3.25
CA THR A 84 -1.35 -9.68 4.30
C THR A 84 -0.46 -8.46 4.53
N TYR A 85 0.02 -7.81 3.47
CA TYR A 85 0.90 -6.64 3.56
C TYR A 85 0.16 -5.42 4.11
N LEU A 86 -1.06 -5.17 3.65
CA LEU A 86 -1.84 -4.03 4.13
C LEU A 86 -2.27 -4.23 5.59
N ASP A 87 -2.61 -5.45 5.98
CA ASP A 87 -2.97 -5.77 7.37
C ASP A 87 -1.78 -5.69 8.33
N SER A 88 -0.59 -6.13 7.92
CA SER A 88 0.62 -5.95 8.72
C SER A 88 0.97 -4.48 8.92
N LEU A 89 0.84 -3.66 7.86
CA LEU A 89 1.06 -2.22 7.98
C LEU A 89 0.05 -1.56 8.92
N ILE A 90 -1.25 -1.85 8.76
CA ILE A 90 -2.30 -1.29 9.64
C ILE A 90 -2.03 -1.68 11.09
N ARG A 91 -1.71 -2.95 11.36
CA ARG A 91 -1.36 -3.44 12.70
C ARG A 91 -0.19 -2.65 13.27
N CYS A 92 0.91 -2.56 12.54
CA CYS A 92 2.12 -1.86 13.00
C CYS A 92 1.88 -0.36 13.21
N ALA A 93 1.15 0.29 12.31
CA ALA A 93 0.82 1.71 12.41
C ALA A 93 -0.04 2.00 13.65
N ASN A 94 -1.04 1.16 13.92
CA ASN A 94 -1.88 1.28 15.11
C ASN A 94 -1.05 1.15 16.40
N THR A 95 -0.18 0.14 16.51
CA THR A 95 0.67 -0.05 17.70
C THR A 95 1.72 1.05 17.87
N SER A 96 2.13 1.69 16.76
CA SER A 96 3.09 2.80 16.77
C SER A 96 2.42 4.19 16.88
N GLY A 97 1.09 4.28 16.86
CA GLY A 97 0.37 5.56 16.89
C GLY A 97 0.58 6.41 15.63
N PHE A 98 0.82 5.78 14.47
CA PHE A 98 1.06 6.45 13.20
C PHE A 98 -0.20 6.45 12.33
N ASP A 99 -0.59 7.62 11.84
CA ASP A 99 -1.71 7.78 10.90
C ASP A 99 -1.22 7.57 9.46
N LEU A 100 -1.73 6.53 8.79
CA LEU A 100 -1.34 6.21 7.41
C LEU A 100 -1.70 7.30 6.41
N ASN A 101 -2.63 8.21 6.71
CA ASN A 101 -2.91 9.35 5.84
C ASN A 101 -1.70 10.29 5.70
N ARG A 102 -0.69 10.15 6.57
CA ARG A 102 0.56 10.91 6.54
C ARG A 102 1.66 10.29 5.67
N LEU A 103 1.39 9.18 4.98
CA LEU A 103 2.35 8.55 4.06
C LEU A 103 2.72 9.47 2.89
#